data_AF-A0AA35T605-F1
#
_entry.id   AF-A0AA35T605-F1
#
_cell.length_a   1.000
_cell.length_b   1.000
_cell.length_c   1.000
_cell.angle_alpha   90.00
_cell.angle_beta   90.00
_cell.angle_gamma   90.00
#
_symmetry.space_group_name_H-M   'P 1'
#
loop_
_entity.id
_entity.type
_entity.pdbx_description
1 polymer ?
#
loop_
_entity_poly.entity_id
_entity_poly.type
_entity_poly.pdbx_seq_one_letter_code
_entity_poly.pdbx_strand_id
1 'polypeptide(L)'
;MLGPAISGTERTPDLMAEAGLIYHTDWMHDDQPVPIRVNSGKLVSVPYSIELNDAPLFRQHYEGDYFAEICKAQFDQLYLEGAESGRVMCIALHPYLIGQPHRARYLDEVLGYIMSHDGVWQTTADDIAEYYIANYYDQSVAHAAQLNNAAA
;
A
#
# COMPACT_ATOMS: atom_id res chain seq x y z
N MET A 1 6.10 -7.56 -1.79
CA MET A 1 7.44 -6.97 -1.64
C MET A 1 7.60 -5.81 -2.62
N LEU A 2 8.31 -4.76 -2.19
CA LEU A 2 8.68 -3.60 -3.00
C LEU A 2 10.00 -3.87 -3.73
N GLY A 3 10.03 -3.67 -5.05
CA GLY A 3 11.25 -3.68 -5.83
C GLY A 3 12.13 -2.46 -5.51
N PRO A 4 13.47 -2.60 -5.46
CA PRO A 4 14.36 -1.46 -5.28
C PRO A 4 14.07 -0.39 -6.34
N ALA A 5 13.83 0.84 -5.89
CA ALA A 5 13.48 1.97 -6.76
C ALA A 5 12.30 1.73 -7.71
N ILE A 6 11.41 0.75 -7.41
CA ILE A 6 10.21 0.44 -8.21
C ILE A 6 10.62 0.08 -9.65
N SER A 7 11.77 -0.58 -9.80
CA SER A 7 12.36 -0.89 -11.10
C SER A 7 12.06 -2.31 -11.57
N GLY A 8 10.90 -2.85 -11.21
CA GLY A 8 10.43 -4.16 -11.69
C GLY A 8 10.27 -4.18 -13.21
N THR A 9 10.38 -5.37 -13.80
CA THR A 9 10.06 -5.61 -15.22
C THR A 9 8.77 -6.40 -15.34
N GLU A 10 8.29 -6.63 -16.55
CA GLU A 10 7.12 -7.48 -16.82
C GLU A 10 7.28 -8.91 -16.29
N ARG A 11 8.53 -9.37 -16.08
CA ARG A 11 8.83 -10.70 -15.53
C ARG A 11 8.85 -10.75 -14.01
N THR A 12 8.93 -9.60 -13.33
CA THR A 12 9.09 -9.54 -11.87
C THR A 12 7.94 -10.25 -11.13
N PRO A 13 6.65 -10.03 -11.47
CA PRO A 13 5.55 -10.71 -10.78
C PRO A 13 5.63 -12.24 -10.85
N ASP A 14 5.94 -12.80 -12.03
CA ASP A 14 6.07 -14.25 -12.20
C ASP A 14 7.22 -14.81 -11.37
N LEU A 15 8.39 -14.16 -11.40
CA LEU A 15 9.55 -14.58 -10.60
C LEU A 15 9.29 -14.51 -9.09
N MET A 16 8.53 -13.51 -8.65
CA MET A 16 8.13 -13.38 -7.25
C MET A 16 7.22 -14.53 -6.82
N ALA A 17 6.22 -14.87 -7.64
CA ALA A 17 5.32 -15.97 -7.35
C ALA A 17 6.04 -17.34 -7.39
N GLU A 18 6.95 -17.55 -8.35
CA GLU A 18 7.82 -18.74 -8.42
C GLU A 18 8.69 -18.90 -7.15
N ALA A 19 9.13 -17.78 -6.57
CA ALA A 19 9.89 -17.75 -5.32
C ALA A 19 9.01 -17.92 -4.06
N GLY A 20 7.68 -18.03 -4.20
CA GLY A 20 6.75 -18.21 -3.09
C GLY A 20 6.29 -16.91 -2.41
N LEU A 21 6.53 -15.75 -3.02
CA LEU A 21 6.02 -14.47 -2.51
C LEU A 21 4.54 -14.31 -2.89
N ILE A 22 3.74 -13.74 -1.99
CA ILE A 22 2.29 -13.62 -2.14
C ILE A 22 1.81 -12.20 -2.46
N TYR A 23 2.69 -11.19 -2.36
CA TYR A 23 2.35 -9.81 -2.67
C TYR A 23 3.45 -9.03 -3.37
N HIS A 24 3.04 -7.98 -4.08
CA HIS A 24 3.85 -7.03 -4.82
C HIS A 24 3.35 -5.61 -4.55
N THR A 25 4.25 -4.63 -4.46
CA THR A 25 3.87 -3.26 -4.04
C THR A 25 4.38 -2.18 -4.99
N ASP A 26 4.78 -2.53 -6.23
CA ASP A 26 5.30 -1.54 -7.18
C ASP A 26 4.19 -0.88 -8.02
N TRP A 27 2.91 -1.25 -7.84
CA TRP A 27 1.79 -0.67 -8.58
C TRP A 27 0.99 0.32 -7.72
N MET A 28 1.18 1.62 -7.95
CA MET A 28 0.49 2.70 -7.22
C MET A 28 -0.78 3.15 -7.97
N HIS A 29 -1.78 2.28 -8.02
CA HIS A 29 -2.93 2.46 -8.91
C HIS A 29 -4.29 2.31 -8.21
N ASP A 30 -4.31 1.86 -6.96
CA ASP A 30 -5.53 1.58 -6.21
C ASP A 30 -5.28 1.69 -4.70
N ASP A 31 -6.36 1.92 -3.94
CA ASP A 31 -6.37 1.96 -2.47
C ASP A 31 -6.84 0.62 -1.86
N GLN A 32 -7.13 -0.37 -2.71
CA GLN A 32 -7.43 -1.75 -2.32
C GLN A 32 -6.48 -2.76 -2.97
N PRO A 33 -6.28 -3.94 -2.35
CA PRO A 33 -5.51 -4.98 -3.00
C PRO A 33 -6.20 -5.52 -4.26
N VAL A 34 -5.40 -5.88 -5.27
CA VAL A 34 -5.90 -6.46 -6.52
C VAL A 34 -5.10 -7.69 -6.93
N PRO A 35 -5.73 -8.72 -7.54
CA PRO A 35 -5.01 -9.89 -8.01
C PRO A 35 -4.09 -9.54 -9.19
N ILE A 36 -2.85 -10.03 -9.16
CA ILE A 36 -1.91 -9.98 -10.28
C ILE A 36 -1.92 -11.32 -10.98
N ARG A 37 -2.13 -11.32 -12.30
CA ARG A 37 -2.02 -12.55 -13.10
C ARG A 37 -0.56 -12.98 -13.20
N VAL A 38 -0.27 -14.16 -12.69
CA VAL A 38 1.04 -14.81 -12.72
C VAL A 38 0.92 -16.25 -13.24
N ASN A 39 2.03 -16.81 -13.72
CA ASN A 39 2.06 -18.15 -14.31
C ASN A 39 1.84 -19.28 -13.28
N SER A 40 2.14 -19.04 -12.00
CA SER A 40 1.95 -20.00 -10.91
C SER A 40 1.65 -19.30 -9.60
N GLY A 41 0.93 -19.98 -8.69
CA GLY A 41 0.58 -19.41 -7.39
C GLY A 41 -0.48 -18.31 -7.45
N LYS A 42 -0.60 -17.57 -6.34
CA LYS A 42 -1.43 -16.37 -6.23
C LYS A 42 -0.53 -15.21 -5.84
N LEU A 43 -0.67 -14.08 -6.52
CA LEU A 43 0.06 -12.85 -6.21
C LEU A 43 -0.92 -11.69 -6.16
N VAL A 44 -0.77 -10.83 -5.17
CA VAL A 44 -1.64 -9.67 -4.95
C VAL A 44 -0.82 -8.39 -5.02
N SER A 45 -1.33 -7.38 -5.72
CA SER A 45 -0.83 -6.02 -5.56
C SER A 45 -1.37 -5.48 -4.24
N VAL A 46 -0.50 -5.13 -3.30
CA VAL A 46 -0.88 -4.43 -2.06
C VAL A 46 -0.55 -2.94 -2.25
N PRO A 47 -1.49 -2.02 -1.97
CA PRO A 47 -1.28 -0.59 -2.18
C PRO A 47 -0.01 -0.03 -1.54
N TYR A 48 0.68 0.83 -2.29
CA TYR A 48 1.88 1.56 -1.87
C TYR A 48 1.76 3.02 -2.31
N SER A 49 2.47 3.92 -1.63
CA SER A 49 2.42 5.35 -1.94
C SER A 49 3.80 5.91 -2.30
N ILE A 50 3.84 6.64 -3.43
CA ILE A 50 4.96 7.55 -3.76
C ILE A 50 4.77 8.93 -3.14
N GLU A 51 3.52 9.37 -3.01
CA GLU A 51 3.17 10.69 -2.49
C GLU A 51 3.43 10.75 -0.97
N LEU A 52 2.96 9.77 -0.20
CA LEU A 52 3.27 9.64 1.23
C LEU A 52 4.55 8.83 1.45
N ASN A 53 5.64 9.38 0.93
CA ASN A 53 6.99 8.83 1.05
C ASN A 53 7.95 9.93 1.50
N ASP A 54 8.66 9.69 2.60
CA ASP A 54 9.56 10.69 3.19
C ASP A 54 10.75 11.04 2.27
N ALA A 55 11.22 10.10 1.44
CA ALA A 55 12.36 10.30 0.55
C ALA A 55 12.10 11.34 -0.56
N PRO A 56 11.08 11.20 -1.43
CA PRO A 56 10.79 12.20 -2.44
C PRO A 56 10.32 13.52 -1.82
N LEU A 57 9.53 13.50 -0.73
CA LEU A 57 9.06 14.74 -0.10
C LEU A 57 10.19 15.59 0.46
N PHE A 58 11.08 15.00 1.25
CA PHE A 58 12.21 15.75 1.82
C PHE A 58 13.22 16.16 0.75
N ARG A 59 13.31 15.43 -0.37
CA ARG A 59 14.10 15.84 -1.53
C ARG A 59 13.53 17.08 -2.23
N GLN A 60 12.22 17.30 -2.14
CA GLN A 60 11.52 18.49 -2.64
C GLN A 60 11.45 19.63 -1.61
N HIS A 61 12.23 19.55 -0.53
CA HIS A 61 12.31 20.58 0.51
C HIS A 61 11.03 20.78 1.34
N TYR A 62 10.14 19.79 1.38
CA TYR A 62 9.09 19.74 2.40
C TYR A 62 9.68 19.31 3.74
N GLU A 63 9.14 19.83 4.84
CA GLU A 63 9.58 19.50 6.20
C GLU A 63 8.55 18.61 6.93
N GLY A 64 8.91 18.18 8.14
CA GLY A 64 8.14 17.17 8.88
C GLY A 64 6.72 17.60 9.28
N ASP A 65 6.46 18.90 9.44
CA ASP A 65 5.12 19.42 9.71
C ASP A 65 4.17 19.23 8.52
N TYR A 66 4.62 19.58 7.32
CA TYR A 66 3.87 19.33 6.10
C TYR A 66 3.65 17.83 5.88
N PHE A 67 4.68 16.99 6.11
CA PHE A 67 4.54 15.53 6.06
C PHE A 67 3.43 15.04 6.99
N ALA A 68 3.35 15.56 8.23
CA ALA A 68 2.29 15.20 9.16
C ALA A 68 0.90 15.66 8.68
N GLU A 69 0.80 16.89 8.15
CA GLU A 69 -0.45 17.44 7.62
C GLU A 69 -1.04 16.56 6.51
N ILE A 70 -0.25 16.22 5.49
CA ILE A 70 -0.75 15.42 4.36
C ILE A 70 -1.03 13.96 4.75
N CYS A 71 -0.28 13.39 5.71
CA CYS A 71 -0.58 12.06 6.23
C CYS A 71 -1.95 12.02 6.91
N LYS A 72 -2.26 13.01 7.74
CA LYS A 72 -3.56 13.12 8.40
C LYS A 72 -4.68 13.37 7.40
N ALA A 73 -4.46 14.24 6.42
CA ALA A 73 -5.44 14.52 5.38
C ALA A 73 -5.79 13.26 4.55
N GLN A 74 -4.78 12.48 4.15
CA GLN A 74 -5.03 11.22 3.44
C GLN A 74 -5.72 10.20 4.35
N PHE A 75 -5.32 10.09 5.62
CA PHE A 75 -5.99 9.23 6.58
C PHE A 75 -7.48 9.58 6.69
N ASP A 76 -7.83 10.85 6.91
CA ASP A 76 -9.22 11.29 7.08
C ASP A 76 -10.09 10.90 5.87
N GLN A 77 -9.55 11.07 4.66
CA GLN A 77 -10.24 10.70 3.42
C GLN A 77 -10.43 9.17 3.32
N LEU A 78 -9.37 8.39 3.53
CA LEU A 78 -9.44 6.92 3.47
C LEU A 78 -10.32 6.35 4.59
N TYR A 79 -10.34 6.99 5.76
CA TYR A 79 -11.16 6.61 6.89
C TYR A 79 -12.64 6.85 6.61
N LEU A 80 -12.98 7.98 5.99
CA LEU A 80 -14.34 8.27 5.52
C LEU A 80 -14.82 7.22 4.50
N GLU A 81 -13.99 6.91 3.50
CA GLU A 81 -14.32 5.90 2.48
C GLU A 81 -14.33 4.46 3.03
N GLY A 82 -13.55 4.22 4.07
CA GLY A 82 -13.44 2.96 4.80
C GLY A 82 -14.74 2.49 5.46
N ALA A 83 -15.73 3.38 5.60
CA ALA A 83 -17.02 3.08 6.22
C ALA A 83 -17.80 1.96 5.50
N GLU A 84 -17.66 1.85 4.17
CA GLU A 84 -18.32 0.81 3.37
C GLU A 84 -17.36 -0.29 2.94
N SER A 85 -16.10 0.07 2.68
CA SER A 85 -15.11 -0.82 2.10
C SER A 85 -13.72 -0.41 2.56
N GLY A 86 -13.01 -1.31 3.24
CA GLY A 86 -11.69 -1.00 3.82
C GLY A 86 -10.71 -0.46 2.78
N ARG A 87 -9.88 0.49 3.21
CA ARG A 87 -8.81 1.11 2.40
C ARG A 87 -7.45 0.81 3.03
N VAL A 88 -6.41 0.72 2.20
CA VAL A 88 -5.03 0.52 2.65
C VAL A 88 -4.30 1.86 2.61
N MET A 89 -3.84 2.33 3.77
CA MET A 89 -2.95 3.48 3.86
C MET A 89 -1.50 3.01 4.06
N CYS A 90 -0.66 3.22 3.05
CA CYS A 90 0.78 3.00 3.15
C CYS A 90 1.51 4.31 3.46
N ILE A 91 2.37 4.30 4.48
CA ILE A 91 3.31 5.39 4.78
C ILE A 91 4.72 4.86 4.55
N ALA A 92 5.39 5.33 3.50
CA ALA A 92 6.72 4.87 3.14
C ALA A 92 7.80 5.68 3.86
N LEU A 93 8.62 4.99 4.65
CA LEU A 93 9.55 5.61 5.59
C LEU A 93 10.96 5.08 5.43
N HIS A 94 11.94 5.96 5.59
CA HIS A 94 13.35 5.62 5.60
C HIS A 94 13.97 6.08 6.94
N PRO A 95 14.47 5.16 7.79
CA PRO A 95 14.93 5.52 9.14
C PRO A 95 15.99 6.63 9.19
N TYR A 96 16.86 6.72 8.17
CA TYR A 96 17.88 7.76 8.10
C TYR A 96 17.34 9.16 7.76
N LEU A 97 16.08 9.26 7.31
CA LEU A 97 15.37 10.49 6.96
C LEU A 97 14.39 10.90 8.05
N ILE A 98 13.28 10.16 8.20
CA ILE A 98 12.23 10.50 9.19
C ILE A 98 12.73 10.37 10.64
N GLY A 99 13.69 9.47 10.88
CA GLY A 99 14.26 9.23 12.21
C GLY A 99 15.22 10.33 12.70
N GLN A 100 15.52 11.34 11.88
CA GLN A 100 16.35 12.46 12.33
C GLN A 100 15.66 13.23 13.48
N PRO A 101 16.42 13.76 14.47
CA PRO A 101 15.84 14.36 15.67
C PRO A 101 14.84 15.51 15.43
N HIS A 102 14.99 16.26 14.34
CA HIS A 102 14.08 17.35 13.98
C HIS A 102 12.79 16.87 13.30
N ARG A 103 12.71 15.58 12.92
CA ARG A 103 11.60 14.97 12.16
C ARG A 103 10.85 13.89 12.94
N ALA A 104 11.53 13.14 13.81
CA ALA A 104 10.96 11.99 14.51
C ALA A 104 9.65 12.30 15.25
N ARG A 105 9.52 13.50 15.83
CA ARG A 105 8.29 13.95 16.51
C ARG A 105 7.04 13.96 15.62
N TYR A 106 7.20 14.21 14.32
CA TYR A 106 6.08 14.29 13.39
C TYR A 106 5.58 12.90 13.01
N LEU A 107 6.46 11.89 12.99
CA LEU A 107 6.02 10.51 12.84
C LEU A 107 5.22 10.05 14.06
N ASP A 108 5.67 10.39 15.27
CA ASP A 108 4.91 10.13 16.51
C ASP A 108 3.53 10.81 16.47
N GLU A 109 3.47 12.06 16.03
CA GLU A 109 2.22 12.80 15.85
C GLU A 109 1.26 12.14 14.84
N VAL A 110 1.77 11.69 13.68
CA VAL A 110 0.98 11.00 12.66
C VAL A 110 0.45 9.67 13.18
N LEU A 111 1.32 8.83 13.74
CA LEU A 111 0.92 7.52 14.25
C LEU A 111 -0.05 7.66 15.42
N GLY A 112 0.19 8.59 16.35
CA GLY A 112 -0.72 8.88 17.44
C GLY A 112 -2.10 9.34 16.97
N TYR A 113 -2.17 10.19 15.94
CA TYR A 113 -3.44 10.60 15.35
C TYR A 113 -4.20 9.44 14.72
N ILE A 114 -3.56 8.68 13.83
CA ILE A 114 -4.18 7.55 13.13
C ILE A 114 -4.67 6.51 14.16
N MET A 115 -3.83 6.13 15.12
CA MET A 115 -4.18 5.12 16.14
C MET A 115 -5.19 5.61 17.18
N SER A 116 -5.54 6.90 17.20
CA SER A 116 -6.60 7.41 18.07
C SER A 116 -8.02 7.16 17.54
N HIS A 117 -8.15 6.68 16.30
CA HIS A 117 -9.43 6.37 15.66
C HIS A 117 -9.76 4.87 15.77
N ASP A 118 -11.03 4.56 16.02
CA ASP A 118 -11.53 3.19 16.05
C ASP A 118 -11.50 2.55 14.65
N GLY A 119 -11.47 1.22 14.55
CA GLY A 119 -11.55 0.52 13.26
C GLY A 119 -10.28 0.57 12.41
N VAL A 120 -9.19 1.19 12.90
CA VAL A 120 -7.89 1.12 12.25
C VAL A 120 -7.22 -0.22 12.53
N TRP A 121 -6.90 -0.96 11.47
CA TRP A 121 -6.13 -2.19 11.57
C TRP A 121 -4.64 -1.91 11.43
N GLN A 122 -3.93 -1.86 12.56
CA GLN A 122 -2.46 -1.83 12.56
C GLN A 122 -1.92 -3.20 12.14
N THR A 123 -1.34 -3.26 10.95
CA THR A 123 -1.03 -4.54 10.30
C THR A 123 0.18 -4.47 9.37
N THR A 124 0.56 -5.61 8.81
CA THR A 124 1.63 -5.73 7.81
C THR A 124 1.08 -5.94 6.40
N ALA A 125 1.90 -5.70 5.39
CA ALA A 125 1.53 -5.99 4.00
C ALA A 125 1.31 -7.49 3.76
N ASP A 126 2.05 -8.35 4.48
CA ASP A 126 1.87 -9.79 4.49
C ASP A 126 0.46 -10.17 4.97
N ASP A 127 0.05 -9.65 6.14
CA ASP A 127 -1.29 -9.90 6.69
C ASP A 127 -2.41 -9.37 5.79
N ILE A 128 -2.24 -8.19 5.17
CA ILE A 128 -3.21 -7.65 4.19
C ILE A 128 -3.35 -8.60 2.99
N ALA A 129 -2.23 -9.08 2.45
CA ALA A 129 -2.22 -9.99 1.32
C ALA A 129 -2.87 -11.34 1.67
N GLU A 130 -2.53 -11.92 2.82
CA GLU A 130 -3.13 -13.16 3.31
C GLU A 130 -4.64 -13.03 3.52
N TYR A 131 -5.09 -11.95 4.15
CA TYR A 131 -6.51 -11.66 4.34
C TYR A 131 -7.23 -11.52 3.00
N TYR A 132 -6.65 -10.79 2.05
CA TYR A 132 -7.26 -10.64 0.73
C TYR A 132 -7.32 -11.97 -0.05
N ILE A 133 -6.24 -12.76 -0.01
CA ILE A 133 -6.17 -14.08 -0.66
C ILE A 133 -7.23 -15.03 -0.12
N ALA A 134 -7.43 -15.03 1.20
CA ALA A 134 -8.38 -15.91 1.86
C ALA A 134 -9.85 -15.52 1.60
N ASN A 135 -10.15 -14.23 1.43
CA ASN A 135 -11.54 -13.74 1.47
C ASN A 135 -12.06 -13.20 0.13
N TYR A 136 -11.19 -12.64 -0.74
CA TYR A 136 -11.64 -11.84 -1.90
C TYR A 136 -10.98 -12.20 -3.23
N TYR A 137 -9.82 -12.85 -3.22
CA TYR A 137 -9.04 -13.09 -4.44
C TYR A 137 -9.83 -13.81 -5.54
N ASP A 138 -10.47 -14.93 -5.22
CA ASP A 138 -11.17 -15.75 -6.23
C ASP A 138 -12.40 -15.01 -6.77
N GLN A 139 -13.08 -14.21 -5.93
CA GLN A 139 -14.18 -13.33 -6.36
C GLN A 139 -13.69 -12.25 -7.33
N SER A 140 -12.59 -11.55 -7.00
CA SER A 140 -12.02 -10.51 -7.84
C SER A 140 -11.55 -11.04 -9.19
N VAL A 141 -10.91 -12.22 -9.21
CA VAL A 141 -10.49 -12.89 -10.45
C VAL A 141 -11.71 -13.27 -11.31
N ALA A 142 -12.76 -13.84 -10.70
CA ALA A 142 -13.99 -14.17 -11.41
C ALA A 142 -14.68 -12.93 -12.01
N HIS A 143 -14.73 -11.83 -11.26
CA HIS A 143 -15.28 -10.57 -11.74
C HIS A 143 -14.49 -10.00 -12.92
N ALA A 144 -13.16 -9.97 -12.83
CA ALA A 144 -12.30 -9.52 -13.93
C ALA A 144 -12.49 -10.37 -15.20
N ALA A 145 -12.65 -11.70 -15.07
CA ALA A 145 -12.93 -12.57 -16.20
C ALA A 145 -14.27 -12.26 -16.89
N GLN A 146 -15.31 -11.92 -16.11
CA GLN A 146 -16.61 -11.51 -16.66
C GLN A 146 -16.50 -10.22 -17.47
N LEU A 147 -15.79 -9.21 -16.95
CA LEU A 147 -15.58 -7.94 -17.65
C LEU A 147 -14.84 -8.12 -18.98
N ASN A 148 -13.78 -8.95 -18.99
CA ASN A 148 -13.01 -9.22 -20.20
C ASN A 148 -13.82 -9.96 -21.27
N ASN A 149 -14.70 -10.89 -20.87
CA ASN A 149 -15.57 -11.62 -21.80
C ASN A 149 -16.70 -10.73 -22.36
N ALA A 150 -17.16 -9.74 -21.61
CA ALA A 150 -18.17 -8.78 -22.08
C ALA A 150 -17.60 -7.74 -23.07
N ALA A 151 -16.28 -7.57 -23.09
CA ALA A 151 -15.58 -6.64 -23.96
C ALA A 151 -15.09 -7.27 -25.28
N ALA A 152 -15.28 -8.58 -25.46
CA ALA A 152 -14.90 -9.36 -26.65
C ALA A 152 -16.11 -9.64 -27.56
#